data_AF-A0A316DIW2-F1
#
_entry.id   AF-A0A316DIW2-F1
#
_cell.length_a   1.000
_cell.length_b   1.000
_cell.length_c   1.000
_cell.angle_alpha   90.00
_cell.angle_beta   90.00
_cell.angle_gamma   90.00
#
_symmetry.space_group_name_H-M   'P 1'
#
loop_
_entity.id
_entity.type
_entity.pdbx_description
1 polymer ?
#
loop_
_entity_poly.entity_id
_entity_poly.type
_entity_poly.pdbx_seq_one_letter_code
_entity_poly.pdbx_strand_id
1 'polypeptide(L)'
;MQRRKFIRNTALAGGFTMIDPLNMVAADTKTLKSFPQVRVAKNKRHFSSQSIESAISEFQKNVKDKELGWLFNNCFPNTLDTTVTFSKNNGKPDTYVITGDIDAMWLRDSS
;
A
#
# COMPACT_ATOMS: atom_id res chain seq x y z
N MET A 1 -4.53 -34.84 49.24
CA MET A 1 -4.55 -33.95 48.05
C MET A 1 -4.39 -32.49 48.47
N GLN A 2 -3.49 -31.72 47.85
CA GLN A 2 -3.30 -30.30 48.19
C GLN A 2 -4.36 -29.41 47.49
N ARG A 3 -5.37 -28.94 48.24
CA ARG A 3 -6.53 -28.16 47.74
C ARG A 3 -6.11 -26.95 46.88
N ARG A 4 -5.02 -26.27 47.25
CA ARG A 4 -4.49 -25.13 46.49
C ARG A 4 -3.99 -25.51 45.09
N LYS A 5 -3.38 -26.69 44.95
CA LYS A 5 -2.92 -27.19 43.63
C LYS A 5 -4.11 -27.59 42.76
N PHE A 6 -5.14 -28.19 43.35
CA PHE A 6 -6.37 -28.53 42.65
C PHE A 6 -7.07 -27.28 42.09
N ILE A 7 -7.34 -26.28 42.92
CA ILE A 7 -7.99 -25.03 42.49
C ILE A 7 -7.19 -24.33 41.37
N ARG A 8 -5.86 -24.28 41.50
CA ARG A 8 -5.00 -23.67 40.47
C ARG A 8 -5.09 -24.40 39.14
N ASN A 9 -5.08 -25.73 39.16
CA ASN A 9 -5.13 -26.54 37.95
C ASN A 9 -6.51 -26.50 37.29
N THR A 10 -7.59 -26.51 38.07
CA THR A 10 -8.96 -26.39 37.56
C THR A 10 -9.22 -25.00 36.96
N ALA A 11 -8.71 -23.94 37.59
CA ALA A 11 -8.82 -22.57 37.05
C ALA A 11 -8.06 -22.41 35.73
N LEU A 12 -6.85 -22.98 35.62
CA LEU A 12 -6.09 -22.97 34.37
C LEU A 12 -6.81 -23.76 33.27
N ALA A 13 -7.28 -24.96 33.57
CA ALA A 13 -8.02 -25.79 32.60
C ALA A 13 -9.30 -25.09 32.10
N GLY A 14 -10.08 -24.47 33.00
CA GLY A 14 -11.27 -23.70 32.63
C GLY A 14 -10.95 -22.47 31.77
N GLY A 15 -9.85 -21.77 32.08
CA GLY A 15 -9.38 -20.64 31.26
C GLY A 15 -9.04 -21.04 29.82
N PHE A 16 -8.45 -22.22 29.61
CA PHE A 16 -8.16 -22.73 28.27
C PHE A 16 -9.42 -23.09 27.47
N THR A 17 -10.52 -23.50 28.11
CA THR A 17 -11.78 -23.80 27.40
C THR A 17 -12.52 -22.56 26.88
N MET A 18 -12.19 -21.38 27.39
CA MET A 18 -12.75 -20.11 26.91
C MET A 18 -11.99 -19.53 25.73
N ILE A 19 -10.84 -20.11 25.38
CA ILE A 19 -10.06 -19.72 24.21
C ILE A 19 -10.64 -20.48 23.02
N ASP A 20 -11.41 -19.78 22.18
CA ASP A 20 -11.89 -20.33 20.92
C ASP A 20 -10.75 -20.36 19.89
N PRO A 21 -10.21 -21.55 19.54
CA PRO A 21 -9.09 -21.65 18.61
C PRO A 21 -9.46 -21.18 17.20
N LEU A 22 -10.74 -21.21 16.81
CA LEU A 22 -11.19 -20.72 15.49
C LEU A 22 -11.05 -19.20 15.39
N ASN A 23 -11.39 -18.46 16.44
CA ASN A 23 -11.26 -17.00 16.47
C ASN A 23 -9.79 -16.54 16.51
N MET A 24 -8.90 -17.31 17.15
CA MET A 24 -7.46 -17.02 17.13
C MET A 24 -6.83 -17.23 15.74
N VAL A 25 -7.18 -18.32 15.05
CA VAL A 25 -6.66 -18.59 13.69
C VAL A 25 -7.27 -17.66 12.63
N ALA A 26 -8.56 -17.28 12.78
CA ALA A 26 -9.21 -16.33 11.90
C ALA A 26 -8.70 -14.89 12.06
N ALA A 27 -8.25 -14.50 13.26
CA ALA A 27 -7.65 -13.20 13.50
C ALA A 27 -6.27 -13.04 12.82
N ASP A 28 -5.49 -14.12 12.74
CA ASP A 28 -4.18 -14.11 12.05
C ASP A 28 -4.33 -13.96 10.52
N THR A 29 -5.30 -14.64 9.92
CA THR A 29 -5.47 -14.59 8.45
C THR A 29 -5.98 -13.24 7.92
N LYS A 30 -6.79 -12.49 8.70
CA LYS A 30 -7.22 -11.12 8.34
C LYS A 30 -6.13 -10.06 8.54
N THR A 31 -5.11 -10.35 9.35
CA THR A 31 -4.09 -9.37 9.74
C THR A 31 -2.81 -9.50 8.90
N LEU A 32 -2.63 -10.60 8.15
CA LEU A 32 -1.36 -10.94 7.50
C LEU A 32 -1.22 -10.65 5.99
N LYS A 33 -2.23 -10.10 5.29
CA LYS A 33 -1.99 -9.59 3.93
C LYS A 33 -1.41 -8.18 3.99
N SER A 34 -0.13 -8.08 4.31
CA SER A 34 0.65 -6.88 4.04
C SER A 34 0.76 -6.71 2.52
N PHE A 35 0.36 -5.56 2.00
CA PHE A 35 0.45 -5.30 0.56
C PHE A 35 1.91 -5.10 0.16
N PRO A 36 2.36 -5.68 -0.97
CA PRO A 36 3.74 -5.52 -1.43
C PRO A 36 4.02 -4.08 -1.85
N GLN A 37 5.26 -3.62 -1.67
CA GLN A 37 5.72 -2.35 -2.23
C GLN A 37 6.01 -2.52 -3.72
N VAL A 38 5.17 -1.93 -4.57
CA VAL A 38 5.31 -2.02 -6.05
C VAL A 38 5.69 -0.69 -6.69
N ARG A 39 5.44 0.44 -6.02
CA ARG A 39 5.82 1.77 -6.51
C ARG A 39 7.35 1.92 -6.55
N VAL A 40 7.85 2.55 -7.61
CA VAL A 40 9.28 2.79 -7.81
C VAL A 40 9.87 3.60 -6.64
N ALA A 41 11.09 3.22 -6.23
CA ALA A 41 11.84 3.90 -5.19
C ALA A 41 12.02 5.37 -5.51
N LYS A 42 12.00 6.24 -4.49
CA LYS A 42 11.95 7.71 -4.66
C LYS A 42 13.08 8.27 -5.55
N ASN A 43 14.26 7.67 -5.49
CA ASN A 43 15.44 8.08 -6.26
C ASN A 43 15.45 7.59 -7.73
N LYS A 44 14.52 6.71 -8.12
CA LYS A 44 14.40 6.15 -9.47
C LYS A 44 13.16 6.67 -10.22
N ARG A 45 12.40 7.57 -9.60
CA ARG A 45 11.21 8.18 -10.23
C ARG A 45 11.65 9.22 -11.25
N HIS A 46 11.00 9.23 -12.40
CA HIS A 46 11.34 10.16 -13.48
C HIS A 46 10.97 11.61 -13.11
N PHE A 47 9.83 11.81 -12.45
CA PHE A 47 9.36 13.12 -12.04
C PHE A 47 8.68 13.06 -10.66
N SER A 48 8.94 14.05 -9.81
CA SER A 48 8.32 14.15 -8.48
C SER A 48 7.55 15.45 -8.31
N SER A 49 6.32 15.38 -7.82
CA SER A 49 5.47 16.54 -7.53
C SER A 49 5.00 16.52 -6.09
N GLN A 50 5.23 17.61 -5.35
CA GLN A 50 4.79 17.73 -3.97
C GLN A 50 3.26 17.67 -3.86
N SER A 51 2.54 18.26 -4.82
CA SER A 51 1.07 18.24 -4.84
C SER A 51 0.51 16.82 -4.99
N ILE A 52 1.19 15.97 -5.77
CA ILE A 52 0.78 14.57 -5.95
C ILE A 52 1.01 13.75 -4.69
N GLU A 53 2.16 13.92 -4.02
CA GLU A 53 2.41 13.23 -2.75
C GLU A 53 1.42 13.68 -1.65
N SER A 54 1.07 14.97 -1.61
CA SER A 54 0.03 15.48 -0.72
C SER A 54 -1.34 14.86 -1.01
N ALA A 55 -1.73 14.74 -2.28
CA ALA A 55 -2.99 14.13 -2.69
C ALA A 55 -3.05 12.63 -2.32
N ILE A 56 -1.95 11.89 -2.48
CA ILE A 56 -1.85 10.49 -2.05
C ILE A 56 -2.05 10.38 -0.53
N SER A 57 -1.37 11.23 0.25
CA SER A 57 -1.51 11.24 1.71
C SER A 57 -2.92 11.61 2.15
N GLU A 58 -3.57 12.55 1.48
CA GLU A 58 -4.94 12.96 1.77
C GLU A 58 -5.93 11.84 1.45
N PHE A 59 -5.80 11.20 0.29
CA PHE A 59 -6.65 10.08 -0.11
C PHE A 59 -6.56 8.93 0.91
N GLN A 60 -5.34 8.53 1.28
CA GLN A 60 -5.12 7.46 2.26
C GLN A 60 -5.63 7.79 3.65
N LYS A 61 -5.67 9.07 4.04
CA LYS A 61 -6.24 9.51 5.32
C LYS A 61 -7.76 9.40 5.33
N ASN A 62 -8.41 9.65 4.20
CA ASN A 62 -9.87 9.74 4.11
C ASN A 62 -10.54 8.42 3.66
N VAL A 63 -9.79 7.50 3.06
CA VAL A 63 -10.30 6.21 2.58
C VAL A 63 -10.00 5.10 3.58
N LYS A 64 -11.05 4.47 4.11
CA LYS A 64 -10.93 3.39 5.12
C LYS A 64 -10.41 2.08 4.54
N ASP A 65 -10.69 1.84 3.26
CA ASP A 65 -10.25 0.62 2.58
C ASP A 65 -8.74 0.70 2.28
N LYS A 66 -7.98 -0.19 2.94
CA LYS A 66 -6.53 -0.24 2.82
C LYS A 66 -6.07 -0.72 1.44
N GLU A 67 -6.83 -1.59 0.79
CA GLU A 67 -6.51 -2.09 -0.55
C GLU A 67 -6.69 -0.96 -1.57
N LEU A 68 -7.77 -0.19 -1.45
CA LEU A 68 -7.99 0.96 -2.32
C LEU A 68 -6.93 2.06 -2.11
N GLY A 69 -6.55 2.32 -0.86
CA GLY A 69 -5.44 3.24 -0.54
C GLY A 69 -4.08 2.77 -1.08
N TRP A 70 -3.85 1.44 -1.11
CA TRP A 70 -2.66 0.84 -1.72
C TRP A 70 -2.68 0.99 -3.25
N LEU A 71 -3.78 0.64 -3.91
CA LEU A 71 -3.95 0.79 -5.36
C LEU A 71 -3.78 2.25 -5.80
N PHE A 72 -4.39 3.20 -5.09
CA PHE A 72 -4.28 4.63 -5.41
C PHE A 72 -2.83 5.11 -5.35
N ASN A 73 -2.09 4.76 -4.29
CA ASN A 73 -0.68 5.10 -4.17
C ASN A 73 0.19 4.52 -5.30
N ASN A 74 -0.19 3.38 -5.87
CA ASN A 74 0.59 2.74 -6.92
C ASN A 74 0.23 3.26 -8.32
N CYS A 75 -1.07 3.47 -8.59
CA CYS A 75 -1.56 3.79 -9.92
C CYS A 75 -1.59 5.29 -10.20
N PHE A 76 -2.03 6.11 -9.23
CA PHE A 76 -2.21 7.55 -9.44
C PHE A 76 -0.91 8.28 -9.85
N PRO A 77 0.26 8.01 -9.25
CA PRO A 77 1.51 8.65 -9.66
C PRO A 77 2.29 7.87 -10.74
N ASN A 78 1.76 6.77 -11.28
CA ASN A 78 2.56 5.84 -12.10
C ASN A 78 3.17 6.51 -13.34
N THR A 79 2.41 7.36 -14.03
CA THR A 79 2.88 8.14 -15.18
C THR A 79 4.09 9.01 -14.82
N LEU A 80 4.01 9.78 -13.73
CA LEU A 80 5.12 10.64 -13.28
C LEU A 80 6.33 9.82 -12.84
N ASP A 81 6.10 8.68 -12.20
CA ASP A 81 7.17 7.84 -11.68
C ASP A 81 7.95 7.15 -12.80
N THR A 82 7.29 6.76 -13.90
CA THR A 82 7.86 5.77 -14.85
C THR A 82 7.87 6.19 -16.32
N THR A 83 6.98 7.08 -16.77
CA THR A 83 6.81 7.33 -18.21
C THR A 83 7.13 8.75 -18.66
N VAL A 84 7.19 9.70 -17.73
CA VAL A 84 7.48 11.10 -18.05
C VAL A 84 8.97 11.32 -18.27
N THR A 85 9.34 12.09 -19.29
CA THR A 85 10.66 12.69 -19.45
C THR A 85 10.48 14.18 -19.67
N PHE A 86 10.83 14.98 -18.66
CA PHE A 86 10.69 16.43 -18.69
C PHE A 86 11.99 17.10 -19.13
N SER A 87 11.88 18.04 -20.06
CA SER A 87 12.99 18.88 -20.51
C SER A 87 12.52 20.32 -20.74
N LYS A 88 13.48 21.20 -21.04
CA LYS A 88 13.20 22.56 -21.49
C LYS A 88 13.91 22.80 -22.80
N ASN A 89 13.16 23.11 -23.84
CA ASN A 89 13.68 23.45 -25.16
C ASN A 89 13.47 24.95 -25.43
N ASN A 90 14.55 25.70 -25.59
CA ASN A 90 14.51 27.17 -25.78
C ASN A 90 13.65 27.92 -24.73
N GLY A 91 13.75 27.50 -23.46
CA GLY A 91 13.00 28.08 -22.35
C GLY A 91 11.52 27.65 -22.27
N LYS A 92 11.03 26.88 -23.24
CA LYS A 92 9.68 26.30 -23.22
C LYS A 92 9.72 24.90 -22.60
N PRO A 93 8.74 24.53 -21.75
CA PRO A 93 8.64 23.16 -21.25
C PRO A 93 8.34 22.20 -22.39
N ASP A 94 9.02 21.06 -22.40
CA ASP A 94 8.81 19.98 -23.35
C ASP A 94 8.80 18.65 -22.59
N THR A 95 7.70 17.91 -22.71
CA THR A 95 7.44 16.71 -21.91
C THR A 95 7.12 15.56 -22.84
N TYR A 96 7.98 14.55 -22.83
CA TYR A 96 7.76 13.30 -23.54
C TYR A 96 7.15 12.27 -22.58
N VAL A 97 6.02 11.67 -22.97
CA VAL A 97 5.30 10.71 -22.12
C VAL A 97 5.13 9.41 -22.88
N ILE A 98 5.87 8.38 -22.51
CA ILE A 98 5.71 7.05 -23.13
C ILE A 98 4.46 6.36 -22.63
N THR A 99 3.96 5.38 -23.39
CA THR A 99 2.77 4.61 -22.99
C THR A 99 3.02 3.64 -21.83
N GLY A 100 4.28 3.30 -21.56
CA GLY A 100 4.65 2.39 -20.48
C GLY A 100 5.81 1.48 -20.91
N ASP A 101 5.49 0.24 -21.23
CA ASP A 101 6.45 -0.77 -21.71
C ASP A 101 6.90 -0.58 -23.16
N ILE A 102 6.19 0.25 -23.93
CA ILE A 102 6.56 0.65 -25.29
C ILE A 102 7.19 2.04 -25.24
N ASP A 103 8.42 2.16 -25.75
CA ASP A 103 9.16 3.44 -25.85
C ASP A 103 8.65 4.29 -27.03
N ALA A 104 7.39 4.72 -26.93
CA ALA A 104 6.73 5.61 -27.86
C ALA A 104 5.66 6.43 -27.14
N MET A 105 5.42 7.65 -27.63
CA MET A 105 4.38 8.54 -27.13
C MET A 105 3.16 8.49 -28.05
N TRP A 106 2.02 8.04 -27.51
CA TRP A 106 0.72 8.09 -28.18
C TRP A 106 -0.08 9.31 -27.71
N LEU A 107 -0.54 10.14 -28.64
CA LEU A 107 -1.29 11.37 -28.31
C LEU A 107 -2.54 11.11 -27.46
N ARG A 108 -3.22 9.98 -27.69
CA ARG A 108 -4.41 9.55 -26.93
C ARG A 108 -4.09 9.25 -25.47
N ASP A 109 -2.91 8.70 -25.21
CA ASP A 109 -2.51 8.19 -23.89
C ASP A 109 -1.80 9.29 -23.08
N SER A 110 -1.18 10.25 -23.76
CA SER A 110 -0.44 11.36 -23.15
C SER A 110 -1.30 12.56 -22.74
N SER A 111 -2.56 12.63 -23.21
CA SER A 111 -3.46 13.78 -23.03
C SER A 111 -4.04 13.89 -21.64
#